data_AF-A0A2K3LD36-F1
#
_entry.id   AF-A0A2K3LD36-F1
#
_cell.length_a   1.000
_cell.length_b   1.000
_cell.length_c   1.000
_cell.angle_alpha   90.00
_cell.angle_beta   90.00
_cell.angle_gamma   90.00
#
_symmetry.space_group_name_H-M   'P 1'
#
loop_
_entity.id
_entity.type
_entity.pdbx_description
1 polymer ?
#
loop_
_entity_poly.entity_id
_entity_poly.type
_entity_poly.pdbx_seq_one_letter_code
_entity_poly.pdbx_strand_id
1 'polypeptide(L)'
;MDPARTPLGQMLLEEITPVVMVLSTPSVEETCLKNGFSFLQMLTPFCSFNNIDVPVRTASDQPYRIHKFKLRLFYGSNVRKPDLKVAEEQLMQVITESGEKVFSELCSDAPKINQEHASSEDRNTPSWFQFFNKELVRMASFSDHEAFDHPVACLLAVSSKDEHPVSRFIDLFNTNKLPSLLKDGAMDPKILKHYLLVHDNQDGSADRYISCMFGRDSWEIYVLVVSEDYL
;
A
#
# COMPACT_ATOMS: atom_id res chain seq x y z
N MET A 1 -5.58 -14.43 26.70
CA MET A 1 -6.10 -13.80 25.48
C MET A 1 -4.92 -13.56 24.55
N ASP A 2 -5.02 -13.95 23.29
CA ASP A 2 -4.01 -13.64 22.27
C ASP A 2 -4.14 -12.14 21.92
N PRO A 3 -3.12 -11.29 22.20
CA PRO A 3 -3.20 -9.85 21.96
C PRO A 3 -3.47 -9.53 20.48
N ALA A 4 -3.04 -10.39 19.55
CA ALA A 4 -3.30 -10.24 18.12
C ALA A 4 -4.79 -10.37 17.74
N ARG A 5 -5.61 -10.95 18.61
CA ARG A 5 -7.06 -11.11 18.38
C ARG A 5 -7.89 -9.96 18.92
N THR A 6 -7.31 -9.06 19.69
CA THR A 6 -8.01 -7.86 20.17
C THR A 6 -8.24 -6.86 19.03
N PRO A 7 -9.29 -6.03 19.06
CA PRO A 7 -9.53 -5.02 18.02
C PRO A 7 -8.33 -4.07 17.82
N LEU A 8 -7.69 -3.65 18.92
CA LEU A 8 -6.48 -2.85 18.87
C LEU A 8 -5.31 -3.63 18.25
N GLY A 9 -5.12 -4.90 18.64
CA GLY A 9 -4.08 -5.75 18.08
C GLY A 9 -4.22 -5.96 16.58
N GLN A 10 -5.44 -6.16 16.09
CA GLN A 10 -5.73 -6.26 14.66
C GLN A 10 -5.42 -4.94 13.93
N MET A 11 -5.87 -3.81 14.48
CA MET A 11 -5.57 -2.49 13.93
C MET A 11 -4.07 -2.23 13.84
N LEU A 12 -3.30 -2.57 14.88
CA LEU A 12 -1.84 -2.42 14.87
C LEU A 12 -1.16 -3.31 13.83
N LEU A 13 -1.63 -4.55 13.66
CA LEU A 13 -1.11 -5.47 12.64
C LEU A 13 -1.42 -5.03 11.21
N GLU A 14 -2.48 -4.25 11.02
CA GLU A 14 -2.85 -3.72 9.71
C GLU A 14 -2.11 -2.43 9.36
N GLU A 15 -1.98 -1.52 10.32
CA GLU A 15 -1.44 -0.17 10.11
C GLU A 15 0.07 -0.09 10.35
N ILE A 16 0.62 -0.80 11.35
CA ILE A 16 2.06 -0.79 11.64
C ILE A 16 2.76 -1.85 10.80
N THR A 17 2.76 -1.61 9.49
CA THR A 17 3.41 -2.47 8.50
C THR A 17 4.34 -1.65 7.60
N PRO A 18 5.44 -2.24 7.09
CA PRO A 18 6.41 -1.49 6.30
C PRO A 18 5.79 -0.87 5.05
N VAL A 19 6.21 0.36 4.75
CA VAL A 19 5.76 1.12 3.57
C VAL A 19 6.73 0.94 2.42
N VAL A 20 6.19 0.64 1.24
CA VAL A 20 6.90 0.69 -0.04
C VAL A 20 6.34 1.84 -0.86
N MET A 21 7.21 2.79 -1.21
CA MET A 21 6.86 3.88 -2.10
C MET A 21 6.76 3.38 -3.53
N VAL A 22 5.77 3.85 -4.29
CA VAL A 22 5.58 3.52 -5.70
C VAL A 22 5.74 4.78 -6.54
N LEU A 23 6.60 4.70 -7.56
CA LEU A 23 6.78 5.71 -8.59
C LEU A 23 6.55 5.06 -9.94
N SER A 24 5.55 5.54 -10.69
CA SER A 24 5.17 5.00 -11.98
C SER A 24 5.25 6.05 -13.09
N THR A 25 5.50 5.63 -14.33
CA THR A 25 5.22 6.50 -15.49
C THR A 25 3.71 6.62 -15.72
N PRO A 26 3.23 7.74 -16.29
CA PRO A 26 1.81 7.90 -16.61
C PRO A 26 1.25 6.75 -17.46
N SER A 27 2.05 6.22 -18.39
CA SER A 27 1.66 5.11 -19.27
C SER A 27 1.41 3.79 -18.53
N VAL A 28 2.03 3.56 -17.37
CA VAL A 28 1.70 2.42 -16.50
C VAL A 28 0.29 2.58 -15.93
N GLU A 29 -0.03 3.78 -15.45
CA GLU A 29 -1.34 4.08 -14.86
C GLU A 29 -2.44 3.98 -15.93
N GLU A 30 -2.22 4.55 -17.11
CA GLU A 30 -3.12 4.44 -18.26
C GLU A 30 -3.37 2.98 -18.64
N THR A 31 -2.34 2.14 -18.61
CA THR A 31 -2.45 0.70 -18.92
C THR A 31 -3.33 -0.01 -17.89
N CYS A 32 -3.13 0.26 -16.59
CA CYS A 32 -3.92 -0.39 -15.53
C CYS A 32 -5.36 0.11 -15.51
N LEU A 33 -5.57 1.40 -15.76
CA LEU A 33 -6.90 2.02 -15.77
C LEU A 33 -7.82 1.47 -16.86
N LYS A 34 -7.27 0.91 -17.96
CA LYS A 34 -8.08 0.17 -18.94
C LYS A 34 -8.88 -0.98 -18.31
N ASN A 35 -8.32 -1.60 -17.26
CA ASN A 35 -8.95 -2.69 -16.51
C ASN A 35 -9.77 -2.19 -15.31
N GLY A 36 -9.98 -0.87 -15.19
CA GLY A 36 -10.80 -0.27 -14.14
C GLY A 36 -10.13 -0.08 -12.78
N PHE A 37 -8.84 -0.42 -12.65
CA PHE A 37 -8.08 -0.31 -11.40
C PHE A 37 -6.85 0.59 -11.56
N SER A 38 -6.51 1.32 -10.49
CA SER A 38 -5.22 2.00 -10.43
C SER A 38 -4.08 0.98 -10.33
N PHE A 39 -2.88 1.38 -10.72
CA PHE A 39 -1.71 0.49 -10.63
C PHE A 39 -1.48 0.00 -9.19
N LEU A 40 -1.66 0.88 -8.19
CA LEU A 40 -1.55 0.52 -6.77
C LEU A 40 -2.64 -0.48 -6.35
N GLN A 41 -3.89 -0.31 -6.80
CA GLN A 41 -4.97 -1.26 -6.54
C GLN A 41 -4.66 -2.64 -7.13
N MET A 42 -4.08 -2.68 -8.33
CA MET A 42 -3.70 -3.94 -8.98
C MET A 42 -2.58 -4.68 -8.23
N LEU A 43 -1.67 -3.96 -7.56
CA LEU A 43 -0.61 -4.55 -6.75
C LEU A 43 -1.06 -4.95 -5.33
N THR A 44 -2.13 -4.35 -4.82
CA THR A 44 -2.59 -4.54 -3.43
C THR A 44 -2.76 -6.01 -3.01
N PRO A 45 -3.33 -6.91 -3.85
CA PRO A 45 -3.47 -8.32 -3.50
C PRO A 45 -2.13 -9.03 -3.20
N PHE A 46 -1.03 -8.57 -3.82
CA PHE A 46 0.31 -9.15 -3.67
C PHE A 46 1.08 -8.59 -2.47
N CYS A 47 0.46 -7.74 -1.66
CA CYS A 47 1.09 -7.11 -0.50
C CYS A 47 0.85 -7.85 0.82
N SER A 48 0.08 -8.94 0.80
CA SER A 48 -0.24 -9.76 1.98
C SER A 48 0.33 -11.16 1.81
N PHE A 49 1.40 -11.44 2.56
CA PHE A 49 2.08 -12.73 2.55
C PHE A 49 1.61 -13.54 3.74
N ASN A 50 0.81 -14.57 3.47
CA ASN A 50 0.38 -15.54 4.46
C ASN A 50 1.10 -16.86 4.22
N ASN A 51 1.39 -17.60 5.30
CA ASN A 51 2.05 -18.91 5.26
C ASN A 51 3.46 -18.89 4.67
N ILE A 52 4.18 -17.79 4.86
CA ILE A 52 5.63 -17.75 4.61
C ILE A 52 6.36 -18.40 5.77
N ASP A 53 7.63 -18.73 5.58
CA ASP A 53 8.44 -19.30 6.65
C ASP A 53 9.89 -18.81 6.58
N VAL A 54 10.06 -17.52 6.92
CA VAL A 54 11.33 -16.82 6.78
C VAL A 54 12.02 -16.72 8.14
N PRO A 55 13.21 -17.32 8.33
CA PRO A 55 13.98 -17.16 9.55
C PRO A 55 14.62 -15.78 9.61
N VAL A 56 14.33 -15.04 10.67
CA VAL A 56 14.93 -13.74 10.98
C VAL A 56 15.77 -13.88 12.23
N ARG A 57 17.02 -13.44 12.14
CA ARG A 57 17.91 -13.35 13.29
C ARG A 57 17.73 -12.00 13.95
N THR A 58 17.40 -12.02 15.24
CA THR A 58 17.36 -10.82 16.07
C THR A 58 18.74 -10.58 16.68
N ALA A 59 18.93 -9.42 17.32
CA ALA A 59 20.19 -9.11 18.01
C ALA A 59 20.53 -10.09 19.15
N SER A 60 19.56 -10.86 19.64
CA SER A 60 19.78 -11.93 20.64
C SER A 60 20.20 -13.28 20.03
N ASP A 61 20.41 -13.34 18.70
CA ASP A 61 20.76 -14.53 17.92
C ASP A 61 19.75 -15.69 18.03
N GLN A 62 18.56 -15.43 18.60
CA GLN A 62 17.45 -16.37 18.58
C GLN A 62 16.70 -16.24 17.26
N PRO A 63 16.62 -17.32 16.44
CA PRO A 63 15.91 -17.27 15.18
C PRO A 63 14.40 -17.20 15.43
N TYR A 64 13.78 -16.10 15.01
CA TYR A 64 12.33 -15.94 14.95
C TYR A 64 11.86 -16.18 13.52
N ARG A 65 10.75 -16.89 13.33
CA ARG A 65 10.21 -17.18 11.99
C ARG A 65 9.01 -16.31 11.69
N ILE A 66 9.09 -15.56 10.60
CA ILE A 66 7.98 -14.75 10.11
C ILE A 66 7.06 -15.66 9.30
N HIS A 67 5.80 -15.75 9.75
CA HIS A 67 4.77 -16.56 9.11
C HIS A 67 3.73 -15.74 8.33
N LYS A 68 3.60 -14.46 8.72
CA LYS A 68 2.73 -13.48 8.11
C LYS A 68 3.48 -12.18 7.98
N PHE A 69 3.41 -11.57 6.82
CA PHE A 69 4.05 -10.29 6.53
C PHE A 69 3.14 -9.51 5.60
N LYS A 70 2.94 -8.23 5.89
CA LYS A 70 2.11 -7.34 5.07
C LYS A 70 2.92 -6.10 4.76
N LEU A 71 2.73 -5.58 3.56
CA LEU A 71 3.31 -4.32 3.10
C LEU A 71 2.18 -3.34 2.78
N ARG A 72 2.46 -2.05 2.90
CA ARG A 72 1.59 -0.99 2.40
C ARG A 72 2.27 -0.27 1.24
N LEU A 73 1.49 -0.01 0.20
CA LEU A 73 1.96 0.72 -0.97
C LEU A 73 1.42 2.14 -0.94
N PHE A 74 2.28 3.11 -1.25
CA PHE A 74 1.87 4.51 -1.40
C PHE A 74 2.55 5.13 -2.62
N TYR A 75 1.78 5.88 -3.41
CA TYR A 75 2.40 6.72 -4.44
C TYR A 75 3.29 7.76 -3.78
N GLY A 76 4.47 8.02 -4.37
CA GLY A 76 5.36 9.07 -3.88
C GLY A 76 4.70 10.45 -3.82
N SER A 77 3.73 10.74 -4.70
CA SER A 77 2.93 11.97 -4.68
C SER A 77 2.07 12.14 -3.43
N ASN A 78 1.73 11.04 -2.77
CA ASN A 78 0.83 11.02 -1.61
C ASN A 78 1.60 11.13 -0.30
N VAL A 79 2.94 11.04 -0.34
CA VAL A 79 3.80 11.23 0.83
C VAL A 79 3.91 12.71 1.14
N ARG A 80 3.00 13.20 1.98
CA ARG A 80 2.96 14.59 2.42
C ARG A 80 2.48 14.65 3.86
N LYS A 81 2.97 15.64 4.61
CA LYS A 81 2.37 15.99 5.90
C LYS A 81 0.97 16.53 5.66
N PRO A 82 -0.06 15.96 6.30
CA PRO A 82 -1.40 16.53 6.22
C PRO A 82 -1.44 17.89 6.95
N ASP A 83 -2.20 18.83 6.40
CA ASP A 83 -2.52 20.08 7.10
C ASP A 83 -3.50 19.76 8.23
N LEU A 84 -3.13 20.09 9.46
CA LEU A 84 -3.91 19.78 10.66
C LEU A 84 -5.36 20.26 10.55
N LYS A 85 -5.60 21.44 9.95
CA LYS A 85 -6.96 22.00 9.82
C LYS A 85 -7.80 21.19 8.85
N VAL A 86 -7.24 20.88 7.68
CA VAL A 86 -7.90 20.06 6.66
C VAL A 86 -8.20 18.67 7.21
N ALA A 87 -7.25 18.13 7.97
CA ALA A 87 -7.35 16.82 8.57
C ALA A 87 -8.45 16.79 9.64
N GLU A 88 -8.54 17.80 10.52
CA GLU A 88 -9.62 17.93 11.50
C GLU A 88 -11.01 18.04 10.84
N GLU A 89 -11.13 18.84 9.78
CA GLU A 89 -12.37 18.95 9.00
C GLU A 89 -12.78 17.61 8.36
N GLN A 90 -11.82 16.90 7.74
CA GLN A 90 -12.05 15.58 7.15
C GLN A 90 -12.47 14.55 8.19
N LEU A 91 -11.84 14.55 9.37
CA LEU A 91 -12.17 13.66 10.46
C LEU A 91 -13.61 13.90 10.96
N MET A 92 -13.97 15.16 11.17
CA MET A 92 -15.33 15.55 11.58
C MET A 92 -16.37 15.15 10.54
N GLN A 93 -16.07 15.30 9.25
CA GLN A 93 -16.94 14.86 8.17
C GLN A 93 -17.15 13.34 8.20
N VAL A 94 -16.07 12.56 8.28
CA VAL A 94 -16.13 11.08 8.31
C VAL A 94 -16.92 10.57 9.51
N ILE A 95 -16.75 11.18 10.69
CA ILE A 95 -17.54 10.83 11.89
C ILE A 95 -19.03 11.11 11.67
N THR A 96 -19.35 12.28 11.11
CA THR A 96 -20.75 12.70 10.87
C THR A 96 -21.43 11.76 9.89
N GLU A 97 -20.80 11.49 8.73
CA GLU A 97 -21.34 10.58 7.72
C GLU A 97 -21.51 9.15 8.25
N SER A 98 -20.57 8.68 9.08
CA SER A 98 -20.65 7.35 9.70
C SER A 98 -21.80 7.28 10.71
N GLY A 99 -21.99 8.33 11.51
CA GLY A 99 -23.10 8.44 12.45
C GLY A 99 -24.46 8.47 11.77
N GLU A 100 -24.59 9.22 10.67
CA GLU A 100 -25.82 9.31 9.87
C GLU A 100 -26.18 7.97 9.22
N LYS A 101 -25.21 7.21 8.70
CA LYS A 101 -25.44 5.86 8.17
C LYS A 101 -25.96 4.90 9.23
N VAL A 102 -25.34 4.88 10.41
CA VAL A 102 -25.80 4.04 11.53
C VAL A 102 -27.20 4.44 11.99
N PHE A 103 -27.48 5.74 12.07
CA PHE A 103 -28.81 6.24 12.41
C PHE A 103 -29.86 5.83 11.36
N SER A 104 -29.53 5.97 10.07
CA SER A 104 -30.41 5.56 8.98
C SER A 104 -30.68 4.05 8.94
N GLU A 105 -29.68 3.23 9.26
CA GLU A 105 -29.83 1.76 9.37
C GLU A 105 -30.73 1.38 10.57
N LEU A 106 -30.58 2.05 11.71
CA LEU A 106 -31.41 1.83 12.90
C LEU A 106 -32.86 2.28 12.71
N CYS A 107 -33.10 3.29 11.87
CA CYS A 107 -34.45 3.76 11.52
C CYS A 107 -35.13 2.95 10.41
N SER A 108 -34.44 1.97 9.81
CA SER A 108 -35.02 1.06 8.83
C SER A 108 -35.69 -0.14 9.52
N ASP A 109 -37.02 -0.25 9.41
CA ASP A 109 -37.81 -1.32 10.02
C ASP A 109 -37.56 -2.69 9.36
N ALA A 110 -36.69 -3.52 9.95
CA ALA A 110 -36.88 -4.99 10.09
C ALA A 110 -35.72 -5.67 10.85
N PRO A 111 -35.95 -6.27 12.03
CA PRO A 111 -34.92 -7.09 12.68
C PRO A 111 -34.94 -8.51 12.10
N LYS A 112 -33.96 -8.87 11.27
CA LYS A 112 -33.66 -10.29 11.01
C LYS A 112 -32.71 -10.80 12.09
N ILE A 113 -33.29 -11.26 13.20
CA ILE A 113 -32.57 -11.99 14.23
C ILE A 113 -32.27 -13.39 13.69
N ASN A 114 -31.12 -13.52 13.01
CA ASN A 114 -30.47 -14.83 12.86
C ASN A 114 -29.30 -14.86 13.85
N GLN A 115 -29.52 -15.64 14.91
CA GLN A 115 -28.50 -16.02 15.87
C GLN A 115 -27.41 -16.83 15.16
N GLU A 116 -26.21 -16.26 15.05
CA GLU A 116 -25.00 -17.07 15.06
C GLU A 116 -24.03 -16.52 16.11
N HIS A 117 -23.73 -17.40 17.05
CA HIS A 117 -22.78 -17.24 18.13
C HIS A 117 -21.39 -16.94 17.57
N ALA A 118 -21.01 -15.67 17.53
CA ALA A 118 -19.63 -15.23 17.40
C ALA A 118 -19.28 -14.43 18.66
N SER A 119 -18.18 -14.82 19.30
CA SER A 119 -17.59 -14.31 20.54
C SER A 119 -17.89 -12.85 20.86
N SER A 120 -18.46 -12.64 22.04
CA SER A 120 -19.08 -11.43 22.57
C SER A 120 -18.10 -10.34 23.06
N GLU A 121 -17.01 -10.09 22.33
CA GLU A 121 -16.13 -8.93 22.59
C GLU A 121 -15.98 -8.00 21.37
N ASP A 122 -16.12 -8.52 20.14
CA ASP A 122 -16.01 -7.73 18.89
C ASP A 122 -17.24 -6.87 18.56
N ARG A 123 -18.37 -7.05 19.26
CA ARG A 123 -19.65 -6.38 18.92
C ARG A 123 -19.86 -5.00 19.59
N ASN A 124 -18.94 -4.54 20.43
CA ASN A 124 -19.16 -3.31 21.22
C ASN A 124 -18.44 -2.07 20.69
N THR A 125 -17.71 -2.16 19.58
CA THR A 125 -17.09 -0.98 18.97
C THR A 125 -18.04 -0.39 17.92
N PRO A 126 -18.53 0.85 18.11
CA PRO A 126 -19.33 1.51 17.09
C PRO A 126 -18.56 1.64 15.77
N SER A 127 -19.23 1.48 14.63
CA SER A 127 -18.59 1.56 13.31
C SER A 127 -17.88 2.89 13.07
N TRP A 128 -18.45 4.01 13.56
CA TRP A 128 -17.81 5.33 13.49
C TRP A 128 -16.42 5.37 14.14
N PHE A 129 -16.19 4.58 15.19
CA PHE A 129 -14.90 4.52 15.87
C PHE A 129 -13.82 3.84 15.02
N GLN A 130 -14.21 2.85 14.21
CA GLN A 130 -13.28 2.21 13.26
C GLN A 130 -12.88 3.20 12.15
N PHE A 131 -13.84 3.94 11.59
CA PHE A 131 -13.57 4.98 10.60
C PHE A 131 -12.72 6.12 11.18
N PHE A 132 -13.04 6.55 12.40
CA PHE A 132 -12.26 7.54 13.14
C PHE A 132 -10.80 7.10 13.30
N ASN A 133 -10.56 5.88 13.79
CA ASN A 133 -9.19 5.39 14.00
C ASN A 133 -8.42 5.29 12.69
N LYS A 134 -9.06 4.82 11.62
CA LYS A 134 -8.44 4.72 10.30
C LYS A 134 -8.04 6.10 9.76
N GLU A 135 -8.93 7.09 9.88
CA GLU A 135 -8.63 8.44 9.42
C GLU A 135 -7.60 9.12 10.34
N LEU A 136 -7.66 8.91 11.65
CA LEU A 136 -6.66 9.41 12.60
C LEU A 136 -5.26 8.88 12.28
N VAL A 137 -5.12 7.57 12.02
CA VAL A 137 -3.85 6.95 11.62
C VAL A 137 -3.35 7.58 10.32
N ARG A 138 -4.22 7.69 9.31
CA ARG A 138 -3.88 8.32 8.03
C ARG A 138 -3.43 9.78 8.18
N MET A 139 -4.05 10.52 9.09
CA MET A 139 -3.68 11.90 9.40
C MET A 139 -2.38 12.01 10.20
N ALA A 140 -2.03 10.99 10.97
CA ALA A 140 -0.78 10.94 11.71
C ALA A 140 0.41 10.50 10.85
N SER A 141 0.15 9.96 9.65
CA SER A 141 1.17 9.42 8.77
C SER A 141 2.18 10.44 8.26
N PHE A 142 3.42 9.97 8.07
CA PHE A 142 4.56 10.74 7.58
C PHE A 142 4.89 11.95 8.47
N SER A 143 4.68 11.82 9.77
CA SER A 143 5.06 12.83 10.76
C SER A 143 6.58 12.77 11.04
N ASP A 144 7.15 13.88 11.51
CA ASP A 144 8.57 13.94 11.91
C ASP A 144 8.87 13.10 13.17
N HIS A 145 7.83 12.72 13.91
CA HIS A 145 7.93 12.05 15.20
C HIS A 145 7.61 10.55 15.13
N GLU A 146 7.46 10.00 13.92
CA GLU A 146 7.24 8.57 13.68
C GLU A 146 8.13 8.09 12.52
N ALA A 147 8.32 6.78 12.40
CA ALA A 147 9.06 6.16 11.29
C ALA A 147 8.36 4.90 10.73
N PHE A 148 7.11 4.65 11.14
CA PHE A 148 6.28 3.53 10.68
C PHE A 148 5.80 3.73 9.24
N ASP A 149 5.52 4.98 8.87
CA ASP A 149 5.08 5.33 7.51
C ASP A 149 6.23 5.75 6.60
N HIS A 150 7.45 5.83 7.11
CA HIS A 150 8.63 6.14 6.31
C HIS A 150 8.93 4.99 5.33
N PRO A 151 9.08 5.26 4.02
CA PRO A 151 9.27 4.19 3.04
C PRO A 151 10.60 3.47 3.27
N VAL A 152 10.53 2.14 3.35
CA VAL A 152 11.71 1.26 3.49
C VAL A 152 12.24 0.75 2.15
N ALA A 153 11.40 0.79 1.10
CA ALA A 153 11.75 0.45 -0.27
C ALA A 153 10.98 1.33 -1.26
N CYS A 154 11.48 1.38 -2.50
CA CYS A 154 10.85 2.08 -3.61
C CYS A 154 10.66 1.12 -4.80
N LEU A 155 9.42 1.00 -5.27
CA LEU A 155 9.07 0.33 -6.50
C LEU A 155 8.99 1.36 -7.63
N LEU A 156 9.86 1.20 -8.63
CA LEU A 156 9.88 2.01 -9.84
C LEU A 156 9.19 1.21 -10.95
N ALA A 157 8.09 1.72 -11.48
CA ALA A 157 7.32 1.06 -12.52
C ALA A 157 7.37 1.87 -13.82
N VAL A 158 7.81 1.23 -14.90
CA VAL A 158 7.88 1.84 -16.24
C VAL A 158 7.11 0.97 -17.22
N SER A 159 6.45 1.59 -18.20
CA SER A 159 5.74 0.85 -19.24
C SER A 159 6.70 0.41 -20.34
N SER A 160 6.49 -0.78 -20.91
CA SER A 160 7.19 -1.21 -22.12
C SER A 160 6.89 -0.32 -23.33
N LYS A 161 5.82 0.47 -23.29
CA LYS A 161 5.46 1.45 -24.33
C LYS A 161 6.29 2.72 -24.28
N ASP A 162 6.93 2.99 -23.14
CA ASP A 162 7.69 4.20 -22.96
C ASP A 162 8.92 4.19 -23.90
N GLU A 163 9.19 5.33 -24.54
CA GLU A 163 10.43 5.50 -25.29
C GLU A 163 11.63 5.37 -24.34
N HIS A 164 12.52 4.42 -24.64
CA HIS A 164 13.68 4.08 -23.83
C HIS A 164 13.34 3.79 -22.35
N PRO A 165 12.70 2.65 -22.02
CA PRO A 165 12.24 2.34 -20.67
C PRO A 165 13.34 2.39 -19.60
N VAL A 166 14.57 1.99 -19.96
CA VAL A 166 15.73 2.00 -19.05
C VAL A 166 16.09 3.41 -18.58
N SER A 167 16.07 4.41 -19.47
CA SER A 167 16.34 5.79 -19.05
C SER A 167 15.20 6.35 -18.19
N ARG A 168 13.97 5.92 -18.42
CA ARG A 168 12.82 6.35 -17.60
C ARG A 168 12.92 5.92 -16.15
N PHE A 169 13.51 4.75 -15.86
CA PHE A 169 13.77 4.35 -14.48
C PHE A 169 14.69 5.32 -13.74
N ILE A 170 15.71 5.87 -14.42
CA ILE A 170 16.63 6.86 -13.86
C ILE A 170 15.88 8.19 -13.63
N ASP A 171 15.07 8.61 -14.59
CA ASP A 171 14.31 9.86 -14.52
C ASP A 171 13.22 9.85 -13.44
N LEU A 172 12.58 8.68 -13.21
CA LEU A 172 11.56 8.49 -12.19
C LEU A 172 12.14 8.67 -10.78
N PHE A 173 13.28 8.07 -10.50
CA PHE A 173 13.97 8.23 -9.22
C PHE A 173 14.89 9.47 -9.22
N ASN A 174 14.34 10.62 -9.62
CA ASN A 174 15.05 11.88 -9.46
C ASN A 174 14.73 12.48 -8.09
N THR A 175 15.70 12.43 -7.17
CA THR A 175 15.54 12.91 -5.80
C THR A 175 15.02 14.34 -5.75
N ASN A 176 15.36 15.20 -6.72
CA ASN A 176 14.89 16.59 -6.77
C ASN A 176 13.38 16.72 -6.99
N LYS A 177 12.75 15.75 -7.66
CA LYS A 177 11.30 15.74 -7.92
C LYS A 177 10.48 15.12 -6.79
N LEU A 178 11.13 14.46 -5.83
CA LEU A 178 10.44 13.88 -4.67
C LEU A 178 9.94 14.98 -3.72
N PRO A 179 8.83 14.72 -2.98
CA PRO A 179 8.37 15.58 -1.90
C PRO A 179 9.51 15.97 -0.95
N SER A 180 9.49 17.21 -0.44
CA SER A 180 10.52 17.70 0.49
C SER A 180 10.65 16.82 1.73
N LEU A 181 9.54 16.29 2.21
CA LEU A 181 9.50 15.39 3.36
C LEU A 181 10.45 14.20 3.24
N LEU A 182 10.52 13.57 2.06
CA LEU A 182 11.42 12.45 1.81
C LEU A 182 12.90 12.87 1.74
N LYS A 183 13.16 14.15 1.46
CA LYS A 183 14.53 14.73 1.45
C LYS A 183 14.98 15.11 2.86
N ASP A 184 14.04 15.46 3.74
CA ASP A 184 14.28 15.95 5.10
C ASP A 184 14.46 14.81 6.12
N GLY A 185 14.87 13.62 5.66
CA GLY A 185 15.20 12.48 6.52
C GLY A 185 14.11 11.42 6.70
N ALA A 186 12.91 11.62 6.14
CA ALA A 186 11.85 10.61 6.16
C ALA A 186 12.11 9.41 5.21
N MET A 187 13.23 9.41 4.50
CA MET A 187 13.65 8.34 3.60
C MET A 187 15.17 8.20 3.60
N ASP A 188 15.66 6.96 3.60
CA ASP A 188 17.08 6.70 3.39
C ASP A 188 17.50 7.17 1.97
N PRO A 189 18.53 8.02 1.81
CA PRO A 189 19.07 8.38 0.50
C PRO A 189 19.48 7.17 -0.37
N LYS A 190 19.81 6.05 0.27
CA LYS A 190 20.15 4.75 -0.34
C LYS A 190 19.03 3.71 -0.21
N ILE A 191 17.78 4.16 -0.16
CA ILE A 191 16.60 3.28 -0.13
C ILE A 191 16.69 2.18 -1.19
N LEU A 192 16.26 0.97 -0.81
CA LEU A 192 16.20 -0.19 -1.68
C LEU A 192 15.26 0.09 -2.86
N LYS A 193 15.70 -0.18 -4.09
CA LYS A 193 14.93 0.08 -5.32
C LYS A 193 14.63 -1.22 -6.03
N HIS A 194 13.35 -1.45 -6.32
CA HIS A 194 12.89 -2.54 -7.17
C HIS A 194 12.37 -1.97 -8.48
N TYR A 195 12.71 -2.62 -9.59
CA TYR A 195 12.40 -2.15 -10.94
C TYR A 195 11.36 -3.09 -11.56
N LEU A 196 10.22 -2.52 -11.93
CA LEU A 196 9.12 -3.22 -12.55
C LEU A 196 8.91 -2.70 -13.97
N LEU A 197 8.98 -3.59 -14.95
CA LEU A 197 8.54 -3.29 -16.30
C LEU A 197 7.11 -3.81 -16.47
N VAL A 198 6.18 -2.90 -16.76
CA VAL A 198 4.77 -3.25 -16.99
C VAL A 198 4.54 -3.38 -18.49
N HIS A 199 4.01 -4.53 -18.89
CA HIS A 199 3.71 -4.82 -20.28
C HIS A 199 2.22 -5.14 -20.44
N ASP A 200 1.59 -4.47 -21.40
CA ASP A 200 0.23 -4.73 -21.81
C ASP A 200 0.26 -5.80 -22.91
N ASN A 201 -0.43 -6.92 -22.65
CA ASN A 201 -0.41 -8.09 -23.54
C ASN A 201 -1.02 -7.79 -24.92
N GLN A 202 -1.84 -6.74 -25.03
CA GLN A 202 -2.42 -6.31 -26.30
C GLN A 202 -1.38 -5.74 -27.28
N ASP A 203 -0.18 -5.39 -26.80
CA ASP A 203 0.89 -4.81 -27.63
C ASP A 203 1.89 -5.83 -28.19
N GLY A 204 1.60 -7.13 -28.00
CA GLY A 204 2.36 -8.24 -28.57
C GLY A 204 3.26 -8.96 -27.57
N SER A 205 4.25 -9.70 -28.07
CA SER A 205 5.13 -10.53 -27.23
C SER A 205 6.11 -9.71 -26.40
N ALA A 206 6.18 -9.96 -25.10
CA ALA A 206 7.13 -9.34 -24.17
C ALA A 206 8.62 -9.62 -24.52
N ASP A 207 8.91 -10.67 -25.31
CA ASP A 207 10.26 -11.15 -25.66
C ASP A 207 11.18 -10.05 -26.23
N ARG A 208 10.63 -9.11 -26.99
CA ARG A 208 11.38 -7.99 -27.57
C ARG A 208 11.93 -7.06 -26.49
N TYR A 209 11.20 -6.90 -25.39
CA TYR A 209 11.54 -5.99 -24.30
C TYR A 209 12.41 -6.68 -23.24
N ILE A 210 12.19 -7.98 -23.04
CA ILE A 210 13.02 -8.87 -22.22
C ILE A 210 14.48 -8.83 -22.72
N SER A 211 14.72 -9.06 -24.03
CA SER A 211 16.06 -9.10 -24.62
C SER A 211 16.87 -7.80 -24.44
N CYS A 212 16.22 -6.63 -24.49
CA CYS A 212 16.88 -5.33 -24.28
C CYS A 212 17.37 -5.09 -22.84
N MET A 213 16.88 -5.86 -21.86
CA MET A 213 17.08 -5.60 -20.43
C MET A 213 18.15 -6.48 -19.78
N PHE A 214 18.47 -7.66 -20.35
CA PHE A 214 19.48 -8.60 -19.83
C PHE A 214 20.95 -8.20 -20.08
N GLY A 215 21.20 -7.02 -20.69
CA GLY A 215 22.55 -6.57 -21.05
C GLY A 215 23.36 -5.84 -19.97
N ARG A 216 22.86 -5.74 -18.73
CA ARG A 216 23.62 -5.14 -17.60
C ARG A 216 23.37 -5.97 -16.33
N ASP A 217 24.41 -6.65 -15.86
CA ASP A 217 24.43 -7.65 -14.78
C ASP A 217 24.01 -7.17 -13.37
N SER A 218 23.04 -6.27 -13.22
CA SER A 218 22.67 -5.72 -11.89
C SER A 218 21.21 -5.32 -11.71
N TRP A 219 20.31 -5.59 -12.66
CA TRP A 219 18.89 -5.23 -12.53
C TRP A 219 18.01 -6.48 -12.55
N GLU A 220 17.40 -6.85 -11.43
CA GLU A 220 16.26 -7.77 -11.43
C GLU A 220 15.02 -6.99 -11.90
N ILE A 221 14.61 -7.20 -13.15
CA ILE A 221 13.44 -6.56 -13.74
C ILE A 221 12.31 -7.59 -13.79
N TYR A 222 11.23 -7.30 -13.08
CA TYR A 222 10.04 -8.14 -13.06
C TYR A 222 9.08 -7.67 -14.15
N VAL A 223 8.54 -8.59 -14.97
CA VAL A 223 7.55 -8.29 -16.01
C VAL A 223 6.17 -8.61 -15.47
N LEU A 224 5.35 -7.59 -15.25
CA LEU A 224 3.93 -7.78 -14.94
C LEU A 224 3.17 -7.81 -16.27
N VAL A 225 2.69 -9.00 -16.65
CA VAL A 225 1.76 -9.18 -17.77
C VAL A 225 0.35 -9.08 -17.21
N VAL A 226 -0.38 -8.05 -17.61
CA VAL A 226 -1.80 -7.92 -17.26
C VAL A 226 -2.60 -8.70 -18.30
N SER A 227 -3.11 -9.88 -17.92
CA SER A 227 -4.02 -10.68 -18.74
C SER A 227 -5.40 -10.64 -18.09
N GLU A 228 -6.43 -10.37 -18.90
CA GLU A 228 -7.86 -10.43 -18.50
C GLU A 228 -8.38 -11.87 -18.34
N ASP A 229 -7.58 -12.90 -18.59
CA ASP A 229 -8.06 -14.29 -18.66
C ASP A 229 -8.21 -15.01 -17.30
N TYR A 230 -8.31 -14.27 -16.19
CA TYR A 230 -8.61 -14.82 -14.85
C TYR A 230 -9.52 -13.90 -14.02
N LEU A 231 -10.69 -13.55 -14.58
CA LEU A 231 -11.89 -13.16 -13.84
C LEU A 231 -13.07 -14.06 -14.21
#